data_AF-A0A2P8D6D8-F1
#
_entry.id   AF-A0A2P8D6D8-F1
#
_cell.length_a   1.000
_cell.length_b   1.000
_cell.length_c   1.000
_cell.angle_alpha   90.00
_cell.angle_beta   90.00
_cell.angle_gamma   90.00
#
_symmetry.space_group_name_H-M   'P 1'
#
loop_
_entity.id
_entity.type
_entity.pdbx_description
1 polymer ?
#
loop_
_entity_poly.entity_id
_entity_poly.type
_entity_poly.pdbx_seq_one_letter_code
_entity_poly.pdbx_strand_id
1 'polypeptide(L)'
;MKKQLFSITALLAATILSASAQEKRVPLFEMFTSSTCPPCNPGNAALDGTLASKPAAEYALVKFQQYFPGSGDPYTTAEGKGRFLNYYNATATSVAVPEMHINGGNGINPNGSGAINDTKYNAAKDEAATYKLSGTYSVVNKVVTANVKYTAISAGTAPVLYVAIVETKTIKNIKSNGETEFHNVMKKMMPSQTGTTLTEAVGVEGNKSLTFTFAGNYRLPANGQVSSFINDATENSVEDFNNLRVVAWVQGSDKKVYQAANLAKSGGTGVSQVSNTVGSVEVYPNPTSGMVHINLNMKEQDEVSASIVSLTGAVVARQSVKLNAGKNTMSFDTKGLAAGLYNLIIFDSNNNSFAQRVSVVR
;
A
#
# COMPACT_ATOMS: atom_id res chain seq x y z
N MET A 1 -6.04 14.03 -79.43
CA MET A 1 -6.57 13.15 -78.36
C MET A 1 -5.49 13.00 -77.29
N LYS A 2 -5.55 13.78 -76.19
CA LYS A 2 -4.63 13.68 -75.05
C LYS A 2 -5.34 12.89 -73.95
N LYS A 3 -4.81 11.71 -73.58
CA LYS A 3 -5.27 10.93 -72.42
C LYS A 3 -4.59 11.49 -71.17
N GLN A 4 -5.37 12.03 -70.24
CA GLN A 4 -4.90 12.36 -68.89
C GLN A 4 -5.03 11.12 -68.00
N LEU A 5 -3.93 10.69 -67.40
CA LEU A 5 -3.87 9.67 -66.36
C LEU A 5 -4.11 10.37 -65.01
N PHE A 6 -5.18 10.02 -64.31
CA PHE A 6 -5.37 10.39 -62.90
C PHE A 6 -4.74 9.28 -62.04
N SER A 7 -3.64 9.59 -61.35
CA SER A 7 -3.09 8.74 -60.30
C SER A 7 -3.87 8.99 -59.01
N ILE A 8 -4.62 7.97 -58.56
CA ILE A 8 -5.28 7.97 -57.26
C ILE A 8 -4.24 7.53 -56.22
N THR A 9 -3.80 8.45 -55.38
CA THR A 9 -2.98 8.13 -54.20
C THR A 9 -3.93 7.72 -53.08
N ALA A 10 -4.02 6.42 -52.80
CA ALA A 10 -4.75 5.91 -51.64
C ALA A 10 -3.96 6.25 -50.37
N LEU A 11 -4.47 7.19 -49.58
CA LEU A 11 -3.92 7.53 -48.27
C LEU A 11 -4.32 6.41 -47.29
N LEU A 12 -3.39 5.50 -47.01
CA LEU A 12 -3.58 4.44 -46.04
C LEU A 12 -3.55 5.05 -44.63
N ALA A 13 -4.71 5.29 -44.03
CA ALA A 13 -4.83 5.69 -42.64
C ALA A 13 -4.43 4.49 -41.76
N ALA A 14 -3.17 4.46 -41.33
CA ALA A 14 -2.72 3.52 -40.31
C ALA A 14 -3.36 3.93 -38.97
N THR A 15 -4.47 3.28 -38.61
CA THR A 15 -4.98 3.30 -37.24
C THR A 15 -3.93 2.68 -36.33
N ILE A 16 -3.17 3.54 -35.65
CA ILE A 16 -2.31 3.14 -34.53
C ILE A 16 -3.27 2.75 -33.40
N LEU A 17 -3.56 1.45 -33.29
CA LEU A 17 -4.11 0.87 -32.08
C LEU A 17 -3.03 0.99 -31.01
N SER A 18 -3.05 2.09 -30.26
CA SER A 18 -2.33 2.20 -29.00
C SER A 18 -2.88 1.11 -28.10
N ALA A 19 -2.18 -0.02 -27.99
CA ALA A 19 -2.48 -1.02 -26.98
C ALA A 19 -2.27 -0.35 -25.63
N SER A 20 -3.34 0.12 -25.00
CA SER A 20 -3.28 0.59 -23.62
C SER A 20 -2.83 -0.59 -22.78
N ALA A 21 -1.67 -0.50 -22.13
CA ALA A 21 -1.22 -1.53 -21.22
C ALA A 21 -2.34 -1.81 -20.19
N GLN A 22 -2.75 -3.08 -20.09
CA GLN A 22 -3.75 -3.51 -19.12
C GLN A 22 -3.26 -3.16 -17.71
N GLU A 23 -4.14 -2.58 -16.89
CA GLU A 23 -3.82 -2.27 -15.50
C GLU A 23 -3.41 -3.54 -14.77
N LYS A 24 -2.23 -3.52 -14.13
CA LYS A 24 -1.74 -4.67 -13.38
C LYS A 24 -2.56 -4.83 -12.10
N ARG A 25 -3.09 -6.03 -11.89
CA ARG A 25 -3.82 -6.39 -10.68
C ARG A 25 -2.87 -6.55 -9.50
N VAL A 26 -3.26 -5.98 -8.36
CA VAL A 26 -2.71 -6.31 -7.05
C VAL A 26 -3.76 -7.18 -6.34
N PRO A 27 -3.57 -8.51 -6.23
CA PRO A 27 -4.49 -9.35 -5.49
C PRO A 27 -4.55 -8.95 -4.01
N LEU A 28 -5.76 -8.93 -3.45
CA LEU A 28 -6.00 -8.70 -2.04
C LEU A 28 -6.22 -10.03 -1.33
N PHE A 29 -5.48 -10.23 -0.24
CA PHE A 29 -5.67 -11.32 0.71
C PHE A 29 -6.17 -10.72 2.02
N GLU A 30 -7.39 -11.06 2.41
CA GLU A 30 -7.94 -10.75 3.72
C GLU A 30 -7.98 -12.04 4.54
N MET A 31 -7.23 -12.09 5.64
CA MET A 31 -7.11 -13.26 6.50
C MET A 31 -7.74 -12.98 7.86
N PHE A 32 -8.75 -13.75 8.24
CA PHE A 32 -9.38 -13.73 9.54
C PHE A 32 -8.73 -14.79 10.43
N THR A 33 -8.10 -14.35 11.51
CA THR A 33 -7.20 -15.17 12.34
C THR A 33 -7.30 -14.77 13.80
N SER A 34 -6.66 -15.53 14.70
CA SER A 34 -6.69 -15.24 16.14
C SER A 34 -5.54 -15.91 16.90
N SER A 35 -4.91 -15.18 17.82
CA SER A 35 -3.88 -15.71 18.75
C SER A 35 -4.38 -16.80 19.69
N THR A 36 -5.70 -17.00 19.81
CA THR A 36 -6.30 -18.07 20.62
C THR A 36 -6.78 -19.27 19.80
N CYS A 37 -6.54 -19.26 18.49
CA CYS A 37 -6.93 -20.29 17.53
C CYS A 37 -5.75 -21.18 17.11
N PRO A 38 -5.56 -22.39 17.67
CA PRO A 38 -4.47 -23.28 17.26
C PRO A 38 -4.36 -23.54 15.74
N PRO A 39 -5.45 -23.81 14.97
CA PRO A 39 -5.32 -24.02 13.53
C PRO A 39 -5.03 -22.74 12.74
N CYS A 40 -5.07 -21.56 13.36
CA CYS A 40 -4.76 -20.30 12.70
C CYS A 40 -3.25 -20.12 12.48
N ASN A 41 -2.42 -20.68 13.36
CA ASN A 41 -0.95 -20.67 13.21
C ASN A 41 -0.49 -21.33 11.89
N PRO A 42 -0.80 -22.62 11.61
CA PRO A 42 -0.44 -23.23 10.33
C PRO A 42 -1.11 -22.55 9.12
N GLY A 43 -2.31 -21.99 9.30
CA GLY A 43 -2.98 -21.22 8.25
C GLY A 43 -2.26 -19.91 7.90
N ASN A 44 -1.79 -19.17 8.91
CA ASN A 44 -0.94 -18.00 8.73
C ASN A 44 0.37 -18.39 8.04
N ALA A 45 1.02 -19.46 8.50
CA ALA A 45 2.27 -19.95 7.92
C ALA A 45 2.12 -20.36 6.44
N ALA A 46 0.99 -20.98 6.05
CA ALA A 46 0.72 -21.36 4.67
C ALA A 46 0.59 -20.12 3.74
N LEU A 47 -0.16 -19.10 4.19
CA LEU A 47 -0.31 -17.84 3.45
C LEU A 47 1.02 -17.09 3.37
N ASP A 48 1.67 -16.89 4.52
CA ASP A 48 2.93 -16.14 4.60
C ASP A 48 4.04 -16.83 3.81
N GLY A 49 4.11 -18.17 3.86
CA GLY A 49 5.06 -18.96 3.08
C GLY A 49 4.83 -18.84 1.57
N THR A 50 3.57 -18.79 1.11
CA THR A 50 3.24 -18.55 -0.30
C THR A 50 3.69 -17.15 -0.76
N LEU A 51 3.52 -16.15 0.10
CA LEU A 51 3.81 -14.75 -0.22
C LEU A 51 5.27 -14.33 0.03
N ALA A 52 6.05 -15.11 0.80
CA ALA A 52 7.40 -14.74 1.26
C ALA A 52 8.38 -14.41 0.12
N SER A 53 8.25 -15.08 -1.02
CA SER A 53 9.12 -14.85 -2.20
C SER A 53 8.56 -13.82 -3.19
N LYS A 54 7.36 -13.30 -2.96
CA LYS A 54 6.68 -12.39 -3.89
C LYS A 54 7.05 -10.93 -3.56
N PRO A 55 7.23 -10.06 -4.55
CA PRO A 55 7.48 -8.65 -4.27
C PRO A 55 6.31 -8.04 -3.50
N ALA A 56 6.59 -7.35 -2.39
CA ALA A 56 5.54 -6.78 -1.54
C ALA A 56 4.64 -5.75 -2.24
N ALA A 57 5.08 -5.19 -3.37
CA ALA A 57 4.27 -4.29 -4.20
C ALA A 57 3.21 -5.03 -5.04
N GLU A 58 3.35 -6.35 -5.24
CA GLU A 58 2.50 -7.14 -6.13
C GLU A 58 1.33 -7.84 -5.42
N TYR A 59 1.15 -7.64 -4.11
CA TYR A 59 -0.02 -8.14 -3.37
C TYR A 59 -0.36 -7.23 -2.20
N ALA A 60 -1.63 -7.22 -1.82
CA ALA A 60 -2.10 -6.57 -0.61
C ALA A 60 -2.52 -7.64 0.40
N LEU A 61 -2.12 -7.47 1.66
CA LEU A 61 -2.47 -8.36 2.77
C LEU A 61 -2.99 -7.55 3.96
N VAL A 62 -4.09 -8.01 4.53
CA VAL A 62 -4.63 -7.52 5.81
C VAL A 62 -5.05 -8.72 6.64
N LYS A 63 -4.53 -8.85 7.87
CA LYS A 63 -4.95 -9.87 8.83
C LYS A 63 -5.86 -9.24 9.89
N PHE A 64 -7.10 -9.71 9.98
CA PHE A 64 -8.10 -9.24 10.93
C PHE A 64 -8.17 -10.20 12.12
N GLN A 65 -7.67 -9.74 13.26
CA GLN A 65 -7.72 -10.50 14.50
C GLN A 65 -9.16 -10.63 15.01
N GLN A 66 -9.55 -11.83 15.41
CA GLN A 66 -10.93 -12.18 15.74
C GLN A 66 -11.16 -12.45 17.23
N TYR A 67 -12.40 -12.18 17.65
CA TYR A 67 -12.89 -12.28 19.04
C TYR A 67 -12.97 -13.72 19.58
N PHE A 68 -12.56 -14.72 18.80
CA PHE A 68 -12.74 -16.14 19.09
C PHE A 68 -11.62 -16.97 18.40
N PRO A 69 -11.47 -18.27 18.70
CA PRO A 69 -12.13 -19.05 19.76
C PRO A 69 -11.60 -18.70 21.16
N GLY A 70 -12.20 -19.26 22.21
CA GLY A 70 -11.79 -18.98 23.59
C GLY A 70 -11.98 -17.50 23.95
N SER A 71 -10.97 -16.89 24.55
CA SER A 71 -11.01 -15.46 24.91
C SER A 71 -10.93 -14.52 23.70
N GLY A 72 -10.42 -14.99 22.56
CA GLY A 72 -10.18 -14.18 21.37
C GLY A 72 -8.89 -13.38 21.43
N ASP A 73 -8.48 -12.87 20.27
CA ASP A 73 -7.25 -12.10 20.14
C ASP A 73 -7.40 -10.69 20.74
N PRO A 74 -6.47 -10.22 21.59
CA PRO A 74 -6.45 -8.86 22.12
C PRO A 74 -6.58 -7.74 21.10
N TYR A 75 -6.09 -7.92 19.88
CA TYR A 75 -6.15 -6.91 18.82
C TYR A 75 -7.38 -7.03 17.93
N THR A 76 -8.38 -7.78 18.37
CA THR A 76 -9.72 -7.68 17.78
C THR A 76 -10.26 -6.26 17.95
N THR A 77 -10.74 -5.69 16.85
CA THR A 77 -11.45 -4.40 16.83
C THR A 77 -12.91 -4.61 16.45
N ALA A 78 -13.77 -3.64 16.78
CA ALA A 78 -15.14 -3.63 16.29
C ALA A 78 -15.20 -3.70 14.75
N GLU A 79 -14.26 -3.02 14.09
CA GLU A 79 -14.13 -2.96 12.64
C GLU A 79 -13.73 -4.31 12.02
N GLY A 80 -12.74 -4.99 12.61
CA GLY A 80 -12.31 -6.30 12.12
C GLY A 80 -13.36 -7.38 12.36
N LYS A 81 -14.06 -7.32 13.50
CA LYS A 81 -15.20 -8.19 13.78
C LYS A 81 -16.37 -7.93 12.82
N GLY A 82 -16.69 -6.66 12.54
CA GLY A 82 -17.77 -6.30 11.62
C GLY A 82 -17.45 -6.66 10.17
N ARG A 83 -16.19 -6.52 9.73
CA ARG A 83 -15.70 -7.02 8.44
C ARG A 83 -15.92 -8.53 8.31
N PHE A 84 -15.64 -9.29 9.37
CA PHE A 84 -15.85 -10.74 9.36
C PHE A 84 -17.33 -11.13 9.37
N LEU A 85 -18.08 -10.69 10.39
CA LEU A 85 -19.45 -11.14 10.61
C LEU A 85 -20.47 -10.43 9.74
N ASN A 86 -20.40 -9.11 9.62
CA ASN A 86 -21.47 -8.34 8.99
C ASN A 86 -21.29 -8.24 7.47
N TYR A 87 -20.05 -8.34 6.98
CA TYR A 87 -19.76 -8.22 5.56
C TYR A 87 -19.60 -9.59 4.89
N TYR A 88 -18.67 -10.42 5.35
CA TYR A 88 -18.44 -11.72 4.73
C TYR A 88 -19.47 -12.77 5.17
N ASN A 89 -19.80 -12.82 6.47
CA ASN A 89 -20.58 -13.89 7.08
C ASN A 89 -21.97 -13.45 7.58
N ALA A 90 -22.60 -12.45 6.96
CA ALA A 90 -23.85 -11.82 7.44
C ALA A 90 -25.02 -12.79 7.62
N THR A 91 -25.04 -13.85 6.80
CA THR A 91 -26.09 -14.87 6.77
C THR A 91 -25.60 -16.22 7.28
N ALA A 92 -24.38 -16.30 7.81
CA ALA A 92 -23.79 -17.56 8.26
C ALA A 92 -24.40 -17.98 9.60
N THR A 93 -24.81 -19.26 9.70
CA THR A 93 -25.29 -19.85 10.96
C THR A 93 -24.15 -20.29 11.88
N SER A 94 -22.95 -20.41 11.33
CA SER A 94 -21.70 -20.74 12.03
C SER A 94 -20.53 -20.10 11.30
N VAL A 95 -19.54 -19.66 12.05
CA VAL A 95 -18.30 -19.06 11.52
C VAL A 95 -17.08 -19.75 12.10
N ALA A 96 -15.97 -19.76 11.37
CA ALA A 96 -14.73 -20.38 11.80
C ALA A 96 -13.53 -19.52 11.42
N VAL A 97 -12.44 -19.66 12.17
CA VAL A 97 -11.12 -19.15 11.79
C VAL A 97 -10.10 -20.31 11.85
N PRO A 98 -9.07 -20.34 10.99
CA PRO A 98 -8.73 -19.32 10.00
C PRO A 98 -9.67 -19.33 8.78
N GLU A 99 -10.02 -18.15 8.28
CA GLU A 99 -10.78 -17.95 7.06
C GLU A 99 -10.11 -16.87 6.22
N MET A 100 -9.89 -17.13 4.94
CA MET A 100 -9.22 -16.22 4.02
C MET A 100 -10.09 -15.93 2.81
N HIS A 101 -10.12 -14.68 2.38
CA HIS A 101 -10.74 -14.25 1.13
C HIS A 101 -9.68 -13.71 0.19
N ILE A 102 -9.71 -14.18 -1.06
CA ILE A 102 -8.84 -13.70 -2.13
C ILE A 102 -9.71 -12.88 -3.09
N ASN A 103 -9.35 -11.61 -3.30
CA ASN A 103 -10.11 -10.65 -4.10
C ASN A 103 -11.60 -10.56 -3.70
N GLY A 104 -11.91 -10.79 -2.42
CA GLY A 104 -13.27 -10.79 -1.88
C GLY A 104 -14.14 -11.97 -2.34
N GLY A 105 -13.54 -13.01 -2.92
CA GLY A 105 -14.20 -14.27 -3.21
C GLY A 105 -14.67 -15.03 -1.96
N ASN A 106 -15.13 -16.25 -2.15
CA ASN A 106 -15.62 -17.10 -1.05
C ASN A 106 -14.53 -17.32 0.01
N GLY A 107 -14.95 -17.40 1.27
CA GLY A 107 -14.07 -17.73 2.39
C GLY A 107 -13.51 -19.14 2.24
N ILE A 108 -12.20 -19.28 2.42
CA ILE A 108 -11.49 -20.56 2.38
C ILE A 108 -10.67 -20.75 3.65
N ASN A 109 -10.56 -22.00 4.13
CA ASN A 109 -9.61 -22.33 5.19
C ASN A 109 -8.23 -22.54 4.57
N PRO A 110 -7.21 -21.72 4.90
CA PRO A 110 -5.88 -21.83 4.30
C PRO A 110 -5.13 -23.12 4.65
N ASN A 111 -5.58 -23.87 5.66
CA ASN A 111 -5.05 -25.21 5.95
C ASN A 111 -5.52 -26.28 4.94
N GLY A 112 -6.54 -25.97 4.14
CA GLY A 112 -7.03 -26.89 3.11
C GLY A 112 -5.97 -27.15 2.05
N SER A 113 -5.85 -28.41 1.61
CA SER A 113 -4.92 -28.76 0.53
C SER A 113 -5.20 -27.94 -0.73
N GLY A 114 -4.19 -27.22 -1.23
CA GLY A 114 -4.30 -26.35 -2.40
C GLY A 114 -5.16 -25.09 -2.20
N ALA A 115 -5.56 -24.77 -0.96
CA ALA A 115 -6.33 -23.57 -0.66
C ALA A 115 -5.52 -22.29 -0.94
N ILE A 116 -4.22 -22.32 -0.67
CA ILE A 116 -3.27 -21.27 -1.03
C ILE A 116 -1.94 -21.88 -1.48
N ASN A 117 -1.43 -21.38 -2.60
CA ASN A 117 -0.15 -21.73 -3.22
C ASN A 117 0.13 -20.75 -4.37
N ASP A 118 1.25 -20.93 -5.07
CA ASP A 118 1.64 -20.11 -6.21
C ASP A 118 0.60 -20.09 -7.34
N THR A 119 -0.06 -21.23 -7.61
CA THR A 119 -1.12 -21.29 -8.64
C THR A 119 -2.31 -20.40 -8.27
N LYS A 120 -2.75 -20.45 -7.00
CA LYS A 120 -3.83 -19.59 -6.50
C LYS A 120 -3.44 -18.11 -6.47
N TYR A 121 -2.20 -17.81 -6.08
CA TYR A 121 -1.66 -16.46 -6.12
C TYR A 121 -1.64 -15.90 -7.55
N ASN A 122 -1.11 -16.66 -8.51
CA ASN A 122 -1.04 -16.26 -9.91
C ASN A 122 -2.44 -16.10 -10.51
N ALA A 123 -3.36 -17.02 -10.26
CA ALA A 123 -4.74 -16.90 -10.71
C ALA A 123 -5.41 -15.62 -10.20
N ALA A 124 -5.19 -15.26 -8.93
CA ALA A 124 -5.71 -14.02 -8.35
C ALA A 124 -5.05 -12.76 -8.92
N LYS A 125 -3.77 -12.85 -9.30
CA LYS A 125 -3.01 -11.79 -9.98
C LYS A 125 -3.39 -11.65 -11.45
N ASP A 126 -3.87 -12.70 -12.10
CA ASP A 126 -4.29 -12.68 -13.51
C ASP A 126 -5.73 -12.16 -13.69
N GLU A 127 -6.51 -12.03 -12.60
CA GLU A 127 -7.82 -11.39 -12.65
C GLU A 127 -7.72 -9.92 -13.09
N ALA A 128 -8.38 -9.58 -14.21
CA ALA A 128 -8.32 -8.23 -14.77
C ALA A 128 -8.73 -7.15 -13.76
N ALA A 129 -7.87 -6.15 -13.53
CA ALA A 129 -8.20 -4.96 -12.75
C ALA A 129 -9.23 -4.10 -13.46
N THR A 130 -10.30 -3.72 -12.77
CA THR A 130 -11.36 -2.83 -13.29
C THR A 130 -11.27 -1.43 -12.71
N TYR A 131 -10.30 -1.20 -11.81
CA TYR A 131 -9.94 0.10 -11.24
C TYR A 131 -8.43 0.29 -11.30
N LYS A 132 -8.00 1.54 -11.49
CA LYS A 132 -6.68 2.01 -11.09
C LYS A 132 -6.76 2.47 -9.65
N LEU A 133 -5.77 2.11 -8.83
CA LEU A 133 -5.72 2.51 -7.42
C LEU A 133 -4.27 2.74 -7.02
N SER A 134 -4.00 3.92 -6.45
CA SER A 134 -2.68 4.25 -5.91
C SER A 134 -2.84 5.25 -4.77
N GLY A 135 -1.76 5.49 -4.03
CA GLY A 135 -1.82 6.49 -2.98
C GLY A 135 -0.58 6.57 -2.13
N THR A 136 -0.58 7.52 -1.22
CA THR A 136 0.47 7.73 -0.23
C THR A 136 -0.11 7.80 1.17
N TYR A 137 0.69 7.48 2.18
CA TYR A 137 0.31 7.72 3.57
C TYR A 137 1.47 8.28 4.39
N SER A 138 1.19 9.13 5.39
CA SER A 138 2.17 9.60 6.36
C SER A 138 1.78 9.20 7.77
N VAL A 139 2.78 9.09 8.66
CA VAL A 139 2.57 8.91 10.10
C VAL A 139 3.36 10.00 10.82
N VAL A 140 2.67 10.95 11.43
CA VAL A 140 3.28 12.06 12.17
C VAL A 140 2.57 12.21 13.50
N ASN A 141 3.28 12.13 14.62
CA ASN A 141 2.71 12.29 15.96
C ASN A 141 1.44 11.43 16.19
N LYS A 142 1.51 10.14 15.84
CA LYS A 142 0.37 9.17 15.89
C LYS A 142 -0.81 9.49 14.97
N VAL A 143 -0.70 10.50 14.11
CA VAL A 143 -1.68 10.82 13.07
C VAL A 143 -1.27 10.11 11.78
N VAL A 144 -2.15 9.25 11.28
CA VAL A 144 -2.02 8.63 9.98
C VAL A 144 -2.88 9.39 8.98
N THR A 145 -2.27 9.88 7.90
CA THR A 145 -3.01 10.51 6.79
C THR A 145 -2.75 9.73 5.52
N ALA A 146 -3.80 9.22 4.89
CA ALA A 146 -3.78 8.46 3.64
C ALA A 146 -4.45 9.26 2.52
N ASN A 147 -3.75 9.44 1.40
CA ASN A 147 -4.25 10.06 0.18
C ASN A 147 -4.37 8.98 -0.89
N VAL A 148 -5.58 8.68 -1.32
CA VAL A 148 -5.88 7.62 -2.29
C VAL A 148 -6.42 8.25 -3.56
N LYS A 149 -5.87 7.82 -4.70
CA LYS A 149 -6.35 8.12 -6.04
C LYS A 149 -6.95 6.87 -6.67
N TYR A 150 -8.08 7.02 -7.34
CA TYR A 150 -8.74 5.91 -8.01
C TYR A 150 -9.40 6.37 -9.31
N THR A 151 -9.42 5.47 -10.29
CA THR A 151 -10.13 5.67 -11.55
C THR A 151 -10.79 4.35 -11.95
N ALA A 152 -12.10 4.36 -12.15
CA ALA A 152 -12.79 3.20 -12.70
C ALA A 152 -12.39 3.01 -14.18
N ILE A 153 -11.93 1.82 -14.54
CA ILE A 153 -11.68 1.40 -15.93
C ILE A 153 -12.98 0.88 -16.55
N SER A 154 -13.80 0.20 -15.75
CA SER A 154 -15.16 -0.20 -16.10
C SER A 154 -16.09 0.00 -14.90
N ALA A 155 -17.40 0.02 -15.16
CA ALA A 155 -18.40 0.23 -14.12
C ALA A 155 -18.37 -0.92 -13.09
N GLY A 156 -18.35 -0.56 -11.80
CA GLY A 156 -18.51 -1.50 -10.69
C GLY A 156 -19.93 -1.48 -10.10
N THR A 157 -20.27 -2.49 -9.31
CA THR A 157 -21.56 -2.60 -8.62
C THR A 157 -21.48 -1.92 -7.25
N ALA A 158 -22.00 -0.70 -7.13
CA ALA A 158 -21.95 0.12 -5.91
C ALA A 158 -20.53 0.13 -5.27
N PRO A 159 -19.51 0.60 -5.99
CA PRO A 159 -18.11 0.51 -5.57
C PRO A 159 -17.85 1.30 -4.28
N VAL A 160 -17.14 0.67 -3.35
CA VAL A 160 -16.73 1.26 -2.07
C VAL A 160 -15.20 1.20 -1.95
N LEU A 161 -14.59 2.32 -1.61
CA LEU A 161 -13.19 2.39 -1.20
C LEU A 161 -13.07 2.04 0.29
N TYR A 162 -12.25 1.04 0.58
CA TYR A 162 -11.83 0.68 1.93
C TYR A 162 -10.35 1.01 2.10
N VAL A 163 -9.98 1.50 3.28
CA VAL A 163 -8.59 1.77 3.65
C VAL A 163 -8.34 1.20 5.04
N ALA A 164 -7.25 0.46 5.23
CA ALA A 164 -6.87 -0.12 6.50
C ALA A 164 -5.44 0.29 6.89
N ILE A 165 -5.29 0.73 8.14
CA ILE A 165 -4.00 0.89 8.81
C ILE A 165 -3.64 -0.45 9.44
N VAL A 166 -2.46 -0.94 9.11
CA VAL A 166 -1.99 -2.27 9.47
C VAL A 166 -0.64 -2.14 10.15
N GLU A 167 -0.47 -2.85 11.27
CA GLU A 167 0.81 -3.00 11.94
C GLU A 167 1.53 -4.22 11.35
N THR A 168 2.68 -4.00 10.71
CA THR A 168 3.37 -5.07 9.96
C THR A 168 3.87 -6.19 10.86
N LYS A 169 4.17 -5.89 12.14
CA LYS A 169 4.57 -6.87 13.14
C LYS A 169 4.07 -6.47 14.52
N THR A 170 3.48 -7.42 15.24
CA THR A 170 3.13 -7.32 16.67
C THR A 170 3.62 -8.52 17.45
N ILE A 171 3.88 -8.35 18.75
CA ILE A 171 4.35 -9.45 19.63
C ILE A 171 3.59 -9.52 20.96
N LYS A 172 2.83 -8.50 21.36
CA LYS A 172 2.17 -8.49 22.68
C LYS A 172 0.83 -9.21 22.69
N ASN A 173 0.26 -9.55 21.54
CA ASN A 173 -0.99 -10.31 21.44
C ASN A 173 -0.79 -11.84 21.48
N ILE A 174 0.36 -12.34 21.91
CA ILE A 174 0.57 -13.79 22.11
C ILE A 174 -0.45 -14.36 23.10
N LYS A 175 -1.09 -15.47 22.72
CA LYS A 175 -2.01 -16.25 23.58
C LYS A 175 -1.72 -17.75 23.45
N SER A 176 -2.68 -18.55 22.99
CA SER A 176 -2.67 -20.01 23.11
C SER A 176 -2.49 -20.77 21.79
N ASN A 177 -2.35 -20.08 20.65
CA ASN A 177 -2.21 -20.74 19.34
C ASN A 177 -0.76 -21.15 18.97
N GLY A 178 0.22 -20.76 19.79
CA GLY A 178 1.63 -21.08 19.58
C GLY A 178 2.42 -20.13 18.68
N GLU A 179 1.81 -19.07 18.14
CA GLU A 179 2.56 -18.00 17.45
C GLU A 179 3.30 -17.11 18.48
N THR A 180 4.50 -16.66 18.11
CA THR A 180 5.34 -15.76 18.94
C THR A 180 5.41 -14.33 18.38
N GLU A 181 4.95 -14.13 17.15
CA GLU A 181 4.80 -12.84 16.51
C GLU A 181 3.69 -12.94 15.46
N PHE A 182 3.06 -11.81 15.16
CA PHE A 182 1.95 -11.74 14.21
C PHE A 182 2.25 -10.68 13.17
N HIS A 183 1.91 -10.96 11.91
CA HIS A 183 2.22 -10.07 10.80
C HIS A 183 0.98 -9.47 10.16
N ASN A 184 1.10 -8.23 9.70
CA ASN A 184 0.05 -7.50 8.98
C ASN A 184 -1.29 -7.42 9.74
N VAL A 185 -1.23 -7.14 11.05
CA VAL A 185 -2.40 -7.02 11.93
C VAL A 185 -3.14 -5.71 11.67
N MET A 186 -4.42 -5.79 11.32
CA MET A 186 -5.27 -4.61 11.15
C MET A 186 -5.44 -3.88 12.49
N LYS A 187 -5.19 -2.56 12.49
CA LYS A 187 -5.36 -1.68 13.67
C LYS A 187 -6.55 -0.76 13.53
N LYS A 188 -6.82 -0.26 12.32
CA LYS A 188 -7.93 0.66 12.05
C LYS A 188 -8.39 0.58 10.60
N MET A 189 -9.71 0.61 10.36
CA MET A 189 -10.30 0.90 9.05
C MET A 189 -10.68 2.38 8.95
N MET A 190 -10.45 3.00 7.80
CA MET A 190 -10.71 4.41 7.55
C MET A 190 -11.74 4.60 6.41
N PRO A 191 -12.74 5.49 6.58
CA PRO A 191 -13.09 6.15 7.85
C PRO A 191 -13.68 5.18 8.89
N SER A 192 -14.15 4.02 8.43
CA SER A 192 -14.67 2.92 9.26
C SER A 192 -14.73 1.63 8.44
N GLN A 193 -15.27 0.55 9.04
CA GLN A 193 -15.55 -0.72 8.35
C GLN A 193 -16.54 -0.64 7.18
N THR A 194 -17.29 0.46 7.02
CA THR A 194 -18.24 0.64 5.90
C THR A 194 -17.60 1.30 4.68
N GLY A 195 -16.34 1.75 4.79
CA GLY A 195 -15.61 2.40 3.70
C GLY A 195 -16.25 3.73 3.24
N THR A 196 -15.90 4.13 2.02
CA THR A 196 -16.41 5.33 1.34
C THR A 196 -16.98 4.95 -0.01
N THR A 197 -18.27 5.21 -0.25
CA THR A 197 -18.89 5.00 -1.57
C THR A 197 -18.23 5.89 -2.62
N LEU A 198 -17.94 5.30 -3.78
CA LEU A 198 -17.37 5.99 -4.94
C LEU A 198 -18.49 6.32 -5.94
N THR A 199 -18.46 7.54 -6.47
CA THR A 199 -19.53 8.08 -7.34
C THR A 199 -19.03 8.63 -8.66
N GLU A 200 -17.71 8.66 -8.84
CA GLU A 200 -17.04 9.15 -10.04
C GLU A 200 -17.38 8.26 -11.24
N ALA A 201 -17.60 8.89 -12.39
CA ALA A 201 -17.86 8.18 -13.64
C ALA A 201 -16.62 7.41 -14.11
N VAL A 202 -16.85 6.39 -14.96
CA VAL A 202 -15.77 5.63 -15.60
C VAL A 202 -14.81 6.59 -16.33
N GLY A 203 -13.50 6.38 -16.14
CA GLY A 203 -12.44 7.21 -16.71
C GLY A 203 -12.13 8.51 -15.96
N VAL A 204 -12.94 8.90 -14.96
CA VAL A 204 -12.69 10.09 -14.14
C VAL A 204 -11.86 9.73 -12.91
N GLU A 205 -10.72 10.40 -12.71
CA GLU A 205 -9.91 10.25 -11.49
C GLU A 205 -10.61 10.92 -10.31
N GLY A 206 -10.90 10.13 -9.28
CA GLY A 206 -11.29 10.59 -7.96
C GLY A 206 -10.12 10.56 -6.98
N ASN A 207 -10.27 11.29 -5.88
CA ASN A 207 -9.32 11.26 -4.78
C ASN A 207 -10.03 11.32 -3.42
N LYS A 208 -9.44 10.68 -2.41
CA LYS A 208 -9.87 10.78 -1.01
C LYS A 208 -8.65 10.98 -0.11
N SER A 209 -8.75 11.96 0.79
CA SER A 209 -7.83 12.13 1.90
C SER A 209 -8.53 11.68 3.18
N LEU A 210 -7.95 10.68 3.86
CA LEU A 210 -8.48 10.10 5.09
C LEU A 210 -7.44 10.26 6.19
N THR A 211 -7.86 10.74 7.36
CA THR A 211 -6.98 10.94 8.51
C THR A 211 -7.55 10.23 9.73
N PHE A 212 -6.67 9.59 10.49
CA PHE A 212 -6.99 9.01 11.78
C PHE A 212 -5.89 9.31 12.80
N THR A 213 -6.28 9.69 14.01
CA THR A 213 -5.34 9.94 15.11
C THR A 213 -5.47 8.81 16.12
N PHE A 214 -4.39 8.07 16.35
CA PHE A 214 -4.33 7.12 17.46
C PHE A 214 -4.14 7.90 18.77
N ALA A 215 -5.23 8.06 19.52
CA ALA A 215 -5.23 8.84 20.75
C ALA A 215 -4.50 8.13 21.90
N GLY A 216 -4.09 8.92 22.88
CA GLY A 216 -3.64 8.44 24.19
C GLY A 216 -2.45 7.47 24.18
N ASN A 217 -2.37 6.69 25.25
CA ASN A 217 -1.30 5.73 25.49
C ASN A 217 -1.65 4.35 24.93
N TYR A 218 -0.61 3.56 24.70
CA TYR A 218 -0.76 2.15 24.37
C TYR A 218 -1.48 1.41 25.50
N ARG A 219 -2.47 0.58 25.14
CA ARG A 219 -3.05 -0.46 26.00
C ARG A 219 -3.09 -1.78 25.24
N LEU A 220 -2.73 -2.86 25.92
CA LEU A 220 -3.03 -4.21 25.48
C LEU A 220 -4.43 -4.61 25.96
N PRO A 221 -5.40 -4.91 25.07
CA PRO A 221 -6.67 -5.49 25.51
C PRO A 221 -6.50 -6.84 26.22
N ALA A 222 -7.35 -7.09 27.21
CA ALA A 222 -7.28 -8.34 27.96
C ALA A 222 -7.59 -9.56 27.07
N ASN A 223 -8.54 -9.38 26.16
CA ASN A 223 -9.10 -10.40 25.27
C ASN A 223 -9.79 -9.73 24.06
N GLY A 224 -10.35 -10.55 23.16
CA GLY A 224 -11.05 -10.08 21.96
C GLY A 224 -12.54 -9.75 22.16
N GLN A 225 -13.02 -9.59 23.39
CA GLN A 225 -14.43 -9.28 23.66
C GLN A 225 -14.71 -7.77 23.56
N VAL A 226 -15.96 -7.42 23.25
CA VAL A 226 -16.39 -6.03 23.01
C VAL A 226 -16.03 -5.09 24.17
N SER A 227 -16.14 -5.54 25.40
CA SER A 227 -15.78 -4.76 26.60
C SER A 227 -14.29 -4.47 26.73
N SER A 228 -13.43 -5.19 26.01
CA SER A 228 -11.97 -4.99 26.02
C SER A 228 -11.46 -4.18 24.84
N PHE A 229 -12.30 -3.91 23.82
CA PHE A 229 -11.90 -3.16 22.63
C PHE A 229 -11.29 -1.81 22.99
N ILE A 230 -10.34 -1.38 22.17
CA ILE A 230 -9.72 -0.05 22.29
C ILE A 230 -10.78 1.02 22.10
N ASN A 231 -10.81 2.00 22.99
CA ASN A 231 -11.49 3.25 22.75
C ASN A 231 -10.58 4.22 22.00
N ASP A 232 -10.79 4.33 20.68
CA ASP A 232 -10.01 5.16 19.76
C ASP A 232 -9.91 6.65 20.18
N ALA A 233 -10.82 7.14 21.04
CA ALA A 233 -10.79 8.51 21.54
C ALA A 233 -9.78 8.74 22.69
N THR A 234 -9.37 7.69 23.40
CA THR A 234 -8.58 7.83 24.65
C THR A 234 -7.32 6.96 24.69
N GLU A 235 -7.18 5.99 23.79
CA GLU A 235 -6.12 5.00 23.82
C GLU A 235 -5.90 4.36 22.44
N ASN A 236 -4.83 3.58 22.31
CA ASN A 236 -4.52 2.81 21.10
C ASN A 236 -3.85 1.49 21.45
N SER A 237 -3.77 0.58 20.48
CA SER A 237 -3.08 -0.71 20.62
C SER A 237 -1.85 -0.84 19.72
N VAL A 238 -1.36 0.24 19.11
CA VAL A 238 -0.19 0.20 18.20
C VAL A 238 1.08 0.01 19.03
N GLU A 239 1.80 -1.09 18.82
CA GLU A 239 3.04 -1.38 19.54
C GLU A 239 4.20 -0.52 19.03
N ASP A 240 4.30 -0.35 17.70
CA ASP A 240 5.32 0.46 17.05
C ASP A 240 4.77 1.26 15.86
N PHE A 241 4.71 2.60 15.99
CA PHE A 241 4.24 3.48 14.92
C PHE A 241 5.15 3.51 13.69
N ASN A 242 6.41 3.04 13.79
CA ASN A 242 7.34 3.02 12.67
C ASN A 242 7.03 1.93 11.66
N ASN A 243 6.40 0.84 12.12
CA ASN A 243 6.12 -0.36 11.34
C ASN A 243 4.68 -0.41 10.79
N LEU A 244 3.98 0.73 10.77
CA LEU A 244 2.67 0.84 10.15
C LEU A 244 2.77 0.85 8.62
N ARG A 245 1.79 0.21 7.99
CA ARG A 245 1.49 0.28 6.54
C ARG A 245 0.03 0.68 6.35
N VAL A 246 -0.31 1.20 5.16
CA VAL A 246 -1.70 1.47 4.78
C VAL A 246 -2.03 0.71 3.50
N VAL A 247 -3.15 -0.02 3.54
CA VAL A 247 -3.68 -0.80 2.41
C VAL A 247 -5.00 -0.19 2.00
N ALA A 248 -5.21 0.02 0.70
CA ALA A 248 -6.50 0.42 0.16
C ALA A 248 -7.00 -0.61 -0.85
N TRP A 249 -8.32 -0.74 -0.96
CA TRP A 249 -8.94 -1.53 -2.01
C TRP A 249 -10.31 -0.98 -2.37
N VAL A 250 -10.72 -1.18 -3.62
CA VAL A 250 -12.08 -0.91 -4.08
C VAL A 250 -12.80 -2.23 -4.22
N GLN A 251 -13.99 -2.33 -3.64
CA GLN A 251 -14.81 -3.53 -3.67
C GLN A 251 -16.28 -3.19 -3.91
N GLY A 252 -16.96 -4.00 -4.70
CA GLY A 252 -18.38 -3.84 -4.96
C GLY A 252 -19.26 -4.48 -3.89
N SER A 253 -20.57 -4.20 -3.95
CA SER A 253 -21.58 -4.89 -3.12
C SER A 253 -21.74 -6.37 -3.48
N ASP A 254 -21.22 -6.78 -4.64
CA ASP A 254 -21.06 -8.18 -5.07
C ASP A 254 -19.86 -8.87 -4.40
N LYS A 255 -19.20 -8.19 -3.47
CA LYS A 255 -17.97 -8.59 -2.76
C LYS A 255 -16.73 -8.71 -3.66
N LYS A 256 -16.79 -8.44 -4.96
CA LYS A 256 -15.61 -8.53 -5.81
C LYS A 256 -14.68 -7.35 -5.57
N VAL A 257 -13.39 -7.63 -5.40
CA VAL A 257 -12.36 -6.59 -5.32
C VAL A 257 -11.97 -6.16 -6.73
N TYR A 258 -12.15 -4.89 -7.03
CA TYR A 258 -11.88 -4.29 -8.33
C TYR A 258 -10.44 -3.86 -8.53
N GLN A 259 -9.76 -3.47 -7.44
CA GLN A 259 -8.31 -3.27 -7.35
C GLN A 259 -7.90 -3.13 -5.88
N ALA A 260 -6.65 -3.47 -5.54
CA ALA A 260 -6.04 -3.13 -4.26
C ALA A 260 -4.71 -2.38 -4.46
N ALA A 261 -4.20 -1.77 -3.40
CA ALA A 261 -2.92 -1.08 -3.40
C ALA A 261 -2.33 -1.05 -1.98
N ASN A 262 -1.02 -1.30 -1.87
CA ASN A 262 -0.26 -0.83 -0.72
C ASN A 262 0.11 0.63 -0.97
N LEU A 263 -0.28 1.54 -0.08
CA LEU A 263 0.04 2.95 -0.24
C LEU A 263 1.53 3.17 0.06
N ALA A 264 2.16 4.09 -0.67
CA ALA A 264 3.55 4.45 -0.44
C ALA A 264 3.68 5.35 0.80
N LYS A 265 4.60 5.05 1.72
CA LYS A 265 4.82 5.90 2.89
C LYS A 265 5.43 7.24 2.42
N SER A 266 4.67 8.32 2.53
CA SER A 266 5.15 9.70 2.42
C SER A 266 5.64 10.16 3.79
N GLY A 267 6.93 10.51 3.91
CA GLY A 267 7.39 11.29 5.08
C GLY A 267 8.15 10.55 6.18
N GLY A 268 8.92 9.51 5.83
CA GLY A 268 10.28 9.43 6.38
C GLY A 268 11.18 10.18 5.40
N THR A 269 11.26 11.52 5.51
CA THR A 269 12.00 12.42 4.59
C THR A 269 12.25 11.84 3.18
N GLY A 270 11.20 11.58 2.41
CA GLY A 270 11.37 10.91 1.12
C GLY A 270 10.01 10.58 0.52
N VAL A 271 9.73 11.16 -0.63
CA VAL A 271 8.74 10.69 -1.58
C VAL A 271 9.42 9.56 -2.34
N SER A 272 9.28 8.34 -1.84
CA SER A 272 9.63 7.16 -2.62
C SER A 272 8.55 6.89 -3.66
N GLN A 273 8.79 7.26 -4.91
CA GLN A 273 8.56 6.27 -5.95
C GLN A 273 9.85 5.45 -6.07
N VAL A 274 9.81 4.23 -5.57
CA VAL A 274 10.88 3.26 -5.80
C VAL A 274 10.77 2.86 -7.26
N SER A 275 11.69 3.38 -8.07
CA SER A 275 11.87 3.00 -9.47
C SER A 275 12.19 1.50 -9.60
N ASN A 276 11.97 0.93 -10.79
CA ASN A 276 12.51 -0.38 -11.15
C ASN A 276 14.04 -0.41 -11.10
N THR A 277 14.71 0.74 -11.15
CA THR A 277 16.16 0.87 -11.29
C THR A 277 16.85 1.41 -10.02
N VAL A 278 16.14 2.18 -9.17
CA VAL A 278 16.65 2.67 -7.88
C VAL A 278 15.98 1.92 -6.72
N GLY A 279 16.75 1.15 -5.96
CA GLY A 279 16.29 0.32 -4.84
C GLY A 279 16.08 1.09 -3.53
N SER A 280 16.97 2.01 -3.17
CA SER A 280 16.81 2.90 -2.02
C SER A 280 17.54 4.22 -2.20
N VAL A 281 17.04 5.27 -1.55
CA VAL A 281 17.65 6.60 -1.49
C VAL A 281 17.72 7.05 -0.04
N GLU A 282 18.90 7.46 0.41
CA GLU A 282 19.12 8.04 1.75
C GLU A 282 19.84 9.37 1.59
N VAL A 283 19.33 10.43 2.23
CA VAL A 283 19.91 11.77 2.13
C VAL A 283 20.30 12.27 3.51
N TYR A 284 21.57 12.63 3.67
CA TYR A 284 22.15 13.03 4.95
C TYR A 284 23.36 13.95 4.77
N PRO A 285 23.71 14.76 5.77
CA PRO A 285 22.86 15.12 6.90
C PRO A 285 21.64 15.93 6.41
N ASN A 286 20.52 15.79 7.10
CA ASN A 286 19.32 16.59 6.87
C ASN A 286 18.61 16.82 8.21
N PRO A 287 18.69 18.04 8.81
CA PRO A 287 19.22 19.28 8.23
C PRO A 287 20.73 19.28 7.92
N THR A 288 21.16 20.11 6.97
CA THR A 288 22.58 20.30 6.59
C THR A 288 23.01 21.76 6.75
N SER A 289 24.28 21.97 7.13
CA SER A 289 24.95 23.27 7.14
C SER A 289 26.05 23.41 6.09
N GLY A 290 26.18 22.44 5.18
CA GLY A 290 27.26 22.41 4.19
C GLY A 290 27.01 21.39 3.10
N MET A 291 27.61 20.21 3.20
CA MET A 291 27.42 19.16 2.20
C MET A 291 26.16 18.35 2.51
N VAL A 292 25.40 18.00 1.48
CA VAL A 292 24.38 16.96 1.55
C VAL A 292 24.78 15.81 0.64
N HIS A 293 24.76 14.60 1.18
CA HIS A 293 25.06 13.35 0.50
C HIS A 293 23.76 12.61 0.18
N ILE A 294 23.75 11.95 -0.97
CA ILE A 294 22.63 11.15 -1.46
C ILE A 294 23.18 9.77 -1.75
N ASN A 295 22.94 8.83 -0.84
CA ASN A 295 23.25 7.42 -1.05
C ASN A 295 22.13 6.78 -1.86
N LEU A 296 22.51 6.15 -2.97
CA LEU A 296 21.64 5.50 -3.92
C LEU A 296 22.04 4.03 -4.02
N ASN A 297 21.10 3.11 -3.79
CA ASN A 297 21.32 1.70 -4.09
C ASN A 297 20.64 1.37 -5.43
N MET A 298 21.42 1.23 -6.49
CA MET A 298 20.92 0.98 -7.84
C MET A 298 20.75 -0.53 -8.08
N LYS A 299 19.65 -0.95 -8.71
CA LYS A 299 19.40 -2.35 -9.08
C LYS A 299 20.17 -2.75 -10.35
N GLU A 300 20.38 -1.80 -11.23
CA GLU A 300 21.13 -1.92 -12.49
C GLU A 300 21.84 -0.58 -12.78
N GLN A 301 22.73 -0.56 -13.76
CA GLN A 301 23.45 0.65 -14.14
C GLN A 301 22.51 1.61 -14.89
N ASP A 302 22.44 2.87 -14.47
CA ASP A 302 21.56 3.88 -15.09
C ASP A 302 22.09 5.31 -14.94
N GLU A 303 21.61 6.21 -15.79
CA GLU A 303 21.87 7.65 -15.67
C GLU A 303 20.85 8.29 -14.73
N VAL A 304 21.35 8.92 -13.66
CA VAL A 304 20.54 9.55 -12.62
C VAL A 304 20.81 11.05 -12.61
N SER A 305 19.74 11.85 -12.66
CA SER A 305 19.81 13.30 -12.51
C SER A 305 19.20 13.74 -11.18
N ALA A 306 19.94 14.49 -10.37
CA ALA A 306 19.48 15.03 -9.10
C ALA A 306 19.48 16.56 -9.16
N SER A 307 18.46 17.20 -8.58
CA SER A 307 18.27 18.65 -8.57
C SER A 307 17.81 19.12 -7.20
N ILE A 308 18.36 20.23 -6.70
CA ILE A 308 17.83 20.96 -5.54
C ILE A 308 16.97 22.10 -6.07
N VAL A 309 15.74 22.22 -5.58
CA VAL A 309 14.72 23.16 -6.03
C VAL A 309 14.22 23.97 -4.83
N SER A 310 14.11 25.29 -4.96
CA SER A 310 13.51 26.14 -3.94
C SER A 310 12.01 25.86 -3.77
N LEU A 311 11.39 26.38 -2.70
CA LEU A 311 9.93 26.32 -2.53
C LEU A 311 9.15 27.06 -3.64
N THR A 312 9.78 28.01 -4.32
CA THR A 312 9.20 28.74 -5.46
C THR A 312 9.35 28.00 -6.79
N GLY A 313 9.97 26.81 -6.80
CA GLY A 313 10.15 25.98 -7.99
C GLY A 313 11.42 26.29 -8.79
N ALA A 314 12.29 27.20 -8.32
CA ALA A 314 13.55 27.50 -8.98
C ALA A 314 14.59 26.41 -8.71
N VAL A 315 15.20 25.84 -9.76
CA VAL A 315 16.32 24.89 -9.63
C VAL A 315 17.57 25.66 -9.20
N VAL A 316 18.07 25.37 -8.00
CA VAL A 316 19.24 26.05 -7.40
C VAL A 316 20.54 25.24 -7.52
N ALA A 317 20.44 23.93 -7.73
CA ALA A 317 21.58 23.07 -8.06
C ALA A 317 21.11 21.85 -8.86
N ARG A 318 21.97 21.31 -9.74
CA ARG A 318 21.68 20.10 -10.51
C ARG A 318 22.96 19.32 -10.83
N GLN A 319 22.87 17.99 -10.84
CA GLN A 319 23.91 17.06 -11.28
C GLN A 319 23.27 15.90 -12.04
N SER A 320 23.97 15.37 -13.05
CA SER A 320 23.61 14.11 -13.72
C SER A 320 24.83 13.20 -13.74
N VAL A 321 24.67 11.96 -13.29
CA VAL A 321 25.76 10.99 -13.16
C VAL A 321 25.28 9.61 -13.57
N LYS A 322 26.12 8.89 -14.31
CA LYS A 322 25.91 7.47 -14.59
C LYS A 322 26.35 6.64 -13.39
N LEU A 323 25.42 5.93 -12.78
CA LEU A 323 25.65 5.14 -11.57
C LEU A 323 25.66 3.64 -11.90
N ASN A 324 26.49 2.88 -11.20
CA ASN A 324 26.59 1.43 -11.37
C ASN A 324 25.57 0.70 -10.49
N ALA A 325 25.27 -0.56 -10.79
CA ALA A 325 24.50 -1.41 -9.87
C ALA A 325 25.18 -1.48 -8.48
N GLY A 326 24.38 -1.46 -7.41
CA GLY A 326 24.86 -1.42 -6.02
C GLY A 326 24.88 -0.01 -5.43
N LYS A 327 25.69 0.18 -4.38
CA LYS A 327 25.74 1.43 -3.61
C LYS A 327 26.55 2.51 -4.32
N ASN A 328 25.97 3.70 -4.46
CA ASN A 328 26.58 4.88 -5.04
C ASN A 328 26.28 6.09 -4.14
N THR A 329 27.08 7.15 -4.28
CA THR A 329 26.87 8.40 -3.53
C THR A 329 26.99 9.60 -4.47
N MET A 330 25.99 10.47 -4.46
CA MET A 330 26.04 11.82 -5.04
C MET A 330 26.16 12.86 -3.93
N SER A 331 26.62 14.08 -4.22
CA SER A 331 26.79 15.11 -3.20
C SER A 331 26.59 16.53 -3.74
N PHE A 332 25.90 17.37 -2.96
CA PHE A 332 25.70 18.79 -3.25
C PHE A 332 26.30 19.66 -2.14
N ASP A 333 26.94 20.76 -2.53
CA ASP A 333 27.34 21.82 -1.60
C ASP A 333 26.20 22.84 -1.45
N THR A 334 25.72 23.03 -0.23
CA THR A 334 24.63 23.97 0.10
C THR A 334 25.13 25.30 0.66
N LYS A 335 26.45 25.55 0.73
CA LYS A 335 26.99 26.81 1.29
C LYS A 335 26.49 28.07 0.59
N GLY A 336 26.22 27.98 -0.72
CA GLY A 336 25.67 29.07 -1.52
C GLY A 336 24.16 29.30 -1.34
N LEU A 337 23.46 28.40 -0.65
CA LEU A 337 22.02 28.47 -0.45
C LEU A 337 21.68 29.27 0.82
N ALA A 338 20.52 29.95 0.80
CA ALA A 338 19.98 30.57 2.00
C ALA A 338 19.50 29.50 2.99
N ALA A 339 19.46 29.83 4.29
CA ALA A 339 18.81 28.95 5.25
C ALA A 339 17.32 28.81 4.90
N GLY A 340 16.80 27.58 4.89
CA GLY A 340 15.42 27.31 4.48
C GLY A 340 15.20 25.89 3.99
N LEU A 341 13.97 25.64 3.55
CA LEU A 341 13.55 24.35 3.01
C LEU A 341 13.72 24.32 1.49
N TYR A 342 14.24 23.21 0.99
CA TYR A 342 14.41 22.92 -0.42
C TYR A 342 13.85 21.53 -0.75
N ASN A 343 13.52 21.29 -2.01
CA ASN A 343 13.17 19.97 -2.54
C ASN A 343 14.36 19.41 -3.32
N LEU A 344 14.94 18.31 -2.87
CA LEU A 344 15.76 17.45 -3.70
C LEU A 344 14.84 16.62 -4.59
N ILE A 345 15.06 16.62 -5.89
CA ILE A 345 14.34 15.81 -6.88
C ILE A 345 15.35 15.02 -7.68
N ILE A 346 15.15 13.72 -7.80
CA ILE A 346 16.00 12.78 -8.52
C ILE A 346 15.16 12.15 -9.62
N PHE A 347 15.70 12.05 -10.83
CA PHE A 347 15.13 11.33 -11.96
C PHE A 347 16.10 10.26 -12.44
N ASP A 348 15.57 9.10 -12.84
CA ASP A 348 16.31 8.11 -13.63
C ASP A 348 16.10 8.32 -15.14
N SER A 349 16.74 7.50 -15.99
CA SER A 349 16.65 7.66 -17.45
C SER A 349 15.25 7.34 -18.01
N ASN A 350 14.44 6.63 -17.22
CA ASN A 350 13.06 6.27 -17.54
C ASN A 350 12.05 7.32 -17.04
N ASN A 351 12.51 8.49 -16.59
CA ASN A 351 11.72 9.58 -15.99
C ASN A 351 10.98 9.19 -14.70
N ASN A 352 11.38 8.12 -14.01
CA ASN A 352 10.90 7.87 -12.65
C ASN A 352 11.52 8.88 -11.70
N SER A 353 10.78 9.32 -10.69
CA SER A 353 11.24 10.40 -9.80
C SER A 353 11.19 10.06 -8.31
N PHE A 354 12.22 10.49 -7.59
CA PHE A 354 12.25 10.52 -6.13
C PHE A 354 12.36 11.97 -5.67
N ALA A 355 11.64 12.36 -4.63
CA ALA A 355 11.77 13.71 -4.10
C ALA A 355 11.90 13.72 -2.57
N GLN A 356 12.81 14.50 -2.01
CA GLN A 356 12.99 14.61 -0.57
C GLN A 356 13.17 16.08 -0.19
N ARG A 357 12.56 16.52 0.91
CA ARG A 357 12.85 17.84 1.47
C ARG A 357 14.22 17.84 2.13
N VAL A 358 15.02 18.85 1.84
CA VAL A 358 16.32 19.12 2.47
C VAL A 358 16.20 20.43 3.23
N SER A 359 16.53 20.42 4.52
CA SER A 359 16.59 21.62 5.35
C SER A 359 18.02 22.14 5.39
N VAL A 360 18.24 23.37 4.94
CA VAL A 360 19.54 24.06 5.03
C VAL A 360 19.50 24.98 6.25
N VAL A 361 20.44 24.79 7.18
CA VAL A 361 20.61 25.57 8.40
C VAL A 361 21.98 26.25 8.40
N ARG A 362 22.09 27.40 9.08
CA ARG A 362 23.33 28.16 9.21
C ARG A 362 23.74 28.28 10.66
#